data_AF-A0A2S2P0A4-F1
#
_entry.id   AF-A0A2S2P0A4-F1
#
_cell.length_a   1.000
_cell.length_b   1.000
_cell.length_c   1.000
_cell.angle_alpha   90.00
_cell.angle_beta   90.00
_cell.angle_gamma   90.00
#
_symmetry.space_group_name_H-M   'P 1'
#
loop_
_entity.id
_entity.type
_entity.pdbx_description
1 polymer ?
#
loop_
_entity_poly.entity_id
_entity_poly.type
_entity_poly.pdbx_seq_one_letter_code
_entity_poly.pdbx_strand_id
1 'polypeptide(L)'
;ILLYLGRQNIAFRGHDESLTSKNRGNFLSLIKVLSKYHAPLAIHLNKIENSSKQNRITFLSGQTQNVMLQIMSDSIRSIILKKVKDARMFGVIIDTTTDISKMEQFTFVVRFVNDEGIV
;
A
#
# COMPACT_ATOMS: atom_id res chain seq x y z
N ILE A 1 2.98 -1.78 9.05
CA ILE A 1 2.16 -2.85 8.40
C ILE A 1 2.00 -2.58 6.92
N LEU A 2 1.39 -1.45 6.49
CA LEU A 2 1.19 -1.18 5.06
C LEU A 2 2.50 -1.20 4.25
N LEU A 3 3.53 -0.53 4.76
CA LEU A 3 4.87 -0.54 4.15
C LEU A 3 5.46 -1.96 4.03
N TYR A 4 5.25 -2.80 5.05
CA TYR A 4 5.71 -4.19 5.04
C TYR A 4 5.00 -5.00 3.95
N LEU A 5 3.67 -4.97 3.94
CA LEU A 5 2.86 -5.69 2.95
C LEU A 5 3.18 -5.22 1.53
N GLY A 6 3.32 -3.91 1.32
CA GLY A 6 3.66 -3.33 0.02
C GLY A 6 5.05 -3.76 -0.47
N ARG A 7 6.07 -3.73 0.41
CA ARG A 7 7.43 -4.18 0.05
C ARG A 7 7.53 -5.67 -0.26
N GLN A 8 6.73 -6.49 0.43
CA GLN A 8 6.73 -7.94 0.23
C GLN A 8 5.77 -8.40 -0.88
N ASN A 9 5.08 -7.47 -1.55
CA ASN A 9 4.04 -7.77 -2.54
C ASN A 9 2.94 -8.70 -2.00
N ILE A 10 2.56 -8.52 -0.73
CA ILE A 10 1.53 -9.31 -0.05
C ILE A 10 0.19 -8.57 -0.14
N ALA A 11 -0.87 -9.30 -0.50
CA ALA A 11 -2.22 -8.76 -0.54
C ALA A 11 -2.62 -8.14 0.81
N PHE A 12 -3.18 -6.94 0.80
CA PHE A 12 -3.52 -6.22 2.03
C PHE A 12 -4.83 -6.71 2.64
N ARG A 13 -5.83 -6.93 1.77
CA ARG A 13 -7.21 -7.25 2.14
C ARG A 13 -7.56 -8.69 1.78
N GLY A 14 -8.53 -9.21 2.51
CA GLY A 14 -9.20 -10.45 2.15
C GLY A 14 -10.29 -10.19 1.12
N HIS A 15 -10.85 -11.27 0.58
CA HIS A 15 -12.05 -11.19 -0.26
C HIS A 15 -13.25 -10.62 0.53
N ASP A 16 -13.32 -10.96 1.83
CA ASP A 16 -14.34 -10.47 2.74
C ASP A 16 -13.69 -9.99 4.05
N GLU A 17 -13.83 -8.69 4.35
CA GLU A 17 -13.36 -8.06 5.58
C GLU A 17 -14.47 -7.94 6.66
N SER A 18 -15.64 -8.57 6.46
CA SER A 18 -16.73 -8.62 7.44
C SER A 18 -16.28 -9.28 8.75
N LEU A 19 -16.98 -9.00 9.85
CA LEU A 19 -16.69 -9.63 11.15
C LEU A 19 -16.91 -11.15 11.13
N THR A 20 -17.76 -11.64 10.23
CA THR A 20 -18.08 -13.07 10.05
C THR A 20 -17.06 -13.83 9.22
N SER A 21 -16.19 -13.11 8.49
CA SER A 21 -15.17 -13.73 7.65
C SER A 21 -14.06 -14.40 8.48
N LYS A 22 -13.69 -15.62 8.09
CA LYS A 22 -12.54 -16.35 8.66
C LYS A 22 -11.19 -15.74 8.23
N ASN A 23 -11.14 -15.05 7.09
CA ASN A 23 -9.94 -14.42 6.56
C ASN A 23 -10.26 -12.99 6.09
N ARG A 24 -10.03 -12.03 6.99
CA ARG A 24 -10.24 -10.60 6.76
C ARG A 24 -9.04 -9.90 6.11
N GLY A 25 -8.06 -10.66 5.60
CA GLY A 25 -6.86 -10.13 4.98
C GLY A 25 -5.67 -9.95 5.92
N ASN A 26 -4.52 -9.73 5.31
CA ASN A 26 -3.24 -9.70 6.01
C ASN A 26 -3.09 -8.45 6.87
N PHE A 27 -3.64 -7.31 6.47
CA PHE A 27 -3.55 -6.07 7.25
C PHE A 27 -4.22 -6.20 8.63
N LEU A 28 -5.48 -6.62 8.67
CA LEU A 28 -6.22 -6.81 9.92
C LEU A 28 -5.64 -7.95 10.77
N SER A 29 -5.17 -9.02 10.11
CA SER A 29 -4.52 -10.14 10.79
C SER A 29 -3.21 -9.72 11.47
N LEU A 30 -2.33 -8.98 10.78
CA LEU A 30 -1.09 -8.46 11.36
C LEU A 30 -1.36 -7.45 12.49
N ILE A 31 -2.36 -6.58 12.34
CA ILE A 31 -2.77 -5.65 13.41
C ILE A 31 -3.16 -6.43 14.68
N LYS A 32 -3.93 -7.50 14.53
CA LYS A 32 -4.35 -8.35 15.65
C LYS A 32 -3.19 -9.11 16.29
N VAL A 33 -2.17 -9.48 15.52
CA VAL A 33 -0.95 -10.08 16.08
C VAL A 33 -0.13 -9.04 16.84
N LEU A 34 0.07 -7.86 16.26
CA LEU A 34 0.86 -6.79 16.86
C LEU A 34 0.20 -6.23 18.13
N SER A 35 -1.13 -6.21 18.21
CA SER A 35 -1.83 -5.74 19.41
C SER A 35 -1.51 -6.58 20.65
N LYS A 36 -1.19 -7.88 20.49
CA LYS A 36 -0.77 -8.75 21.60
C LYS A 36 0.49 -8.26 22.30
N TYR A 37 1.32 -7.49 21.60
CA TYR A 37 2.62 -7.01 22.08
C TYR A 37 2.67 -5.48 22.24
N HIS A 38 1.58 -4.77 21.91
CA HIS A 38 1.55 -3.30 21.93
C HIS A 38 0.28 -2.81 22.63
N ALA A 39 0.42 -2.45 23.91
CA ALA A 39 -0.71 -2.09 24.78
C ALA A 39 -1.61 -0.96 24.22
N PRO A 40 -1.09 0.15 23.65
CA PRO A 40 -1.96 1.16 23.03
C PRO A 40 -2.79 0.62 21.86
N LEU A 41 -2.23 -0.30 21.08
CA LEU A 41 -2.94 -0.90 19.95
C LEU A 41 -4.02 -1.87 20.45
N ALA A 42 -3.73 -2.66 21.49
CA ALA A 42 -4.74 -3.51 22.14
C ALA A 42 -5.91 -2.68 22.68
N ILE A 43 -5.63 -1.59 23.39
CA ILE A 43 -6.66 -0.68 23.91
C ILE A 43 -7.51 -0.10 22.77
N HIS A 44 -6.87 0.30 21.66
CA HIS A 44 -7.59 0.81 20.48
C HIS A 44 -8.52 -0.24 19.88
N LEU A 45 -8.05 -1.48 19.69
CA LEU A 45 -8.88 -2.56 19.16
C LEU A 45 -10.04 -2.93 20.09
N ASN A 46 -9.78 -3.05 21.39
CA ASN A 46 -10.83 -3.31 22.38
C ASN A 46 -11.89 -2.19 22.39
N LYS A 47 -11.49 -0.93 22.21
CA LYS A 47 -12.43 0.20 22.09
C LYS A 47 -13.28 0.10 20.83
N ILE A 48 -12.74 -0.42 19.72
CA ILE A 48 -13.49 -0.62 18.48
C ILE A 48 -14.50 -1.75 18.64
N GLU A 49 -14.08 -2.89 19.20
CA GLU A 49 -14.94 -4.07 19.37
C GLU A 49 -16.10 -3.82 20.35
N ASN A 50 -15.86 -3.05 21.42
CA ASN A 50 -16.87 -2.75 22.44
C ASN A 50 -17.70 -1.50 22.15
N SER A 51 -17.47 -0.81 21.03
CA SER A 51 -18.23 0.40 20.71
C SER A 51 -19.55 0.05 20.02
N SER A 52 -20.66 0.53 20.58
CA SER A 52 -21.97 0.52 19.93
C SER A 52 -22.12 1.58 18.83
N LYS A 53 -21.16 2.50 18.68
CA LYS A 53 -21.20 3.60 17.70
C LYS A 53 -20.38 3.25 16.46
N GLN A 54 -21.05 3.01 15.33
CA GLN A 54 -20.40 2.81 14.02
C GLN A 54 -19.63 4.04 13.50
N ASN A 55 -19.84 5.24 14.04
CA ASN A 55 -19.35 6.49 13.47
C ASN A 55 -17.97 6.96 13.97
N ARG A 56 -17.10 6.04 14.39
CA ARG A 56 -15.74 6.37 14.87
C ARG A 56 -14.68 6.07 13.80
N ILE A 57 -13.74 7.00 13.60
CA ILE A 57 -12.57 6.76 12.76
C ILE A 57 -11.68 5.71 13.43
N THR A 58 -11.57 4.53 12.83
CA THR A 58 -10.80 3.38 13.35
C THR A 58 -9.39 3.29 12.77
N PHE A 59 -9.18 3.91 11.60
CA PHE A 59 -8.01 3.71 10.73
C PHE A 59 -7.81 2.26 10.25
N LEU A 60 -8.82 1.41 10.36
CA LEU A 60 -8.75 0.00 9.96
C LEU A 60 -9.47 -0.30 8.64
N SER A 61 -10.36 0.59 8.19
CA SER A 61 -11.17 0.36 6.99
C SER A 61 -10.31 0.32 5.72
N GLY A 62 -10.79 -0.37 4.69
CA GLY A 62 -10.15 -0.36 3.38
C GLY A 62 -10.01 1.06 2.80
N GLN A 63 -10.96 1.95 3.04
CA GLN A 63 -10.86 3.34 2.60
C GLN A 63 -9.66 4.04 3.25
N THR A 64 -9.48 3.92 4.57
CA THR A 64 -8.33 4.53 5.25
C THR A 64 -7.00 3.91 4.81
N GLN A 65 -6.96 2.60 4.61
CA GLN A 65 -5.80 1.91 4.06
C GLN A 65 -5.43 2.47 2.67
N ASN A 66 -6.41 2.67 1.79
CA ASN A 66 -6.19 3.25 0.46
C ASN A 66 -5.63 4.67 0.53
N VAL A 67 -6.17 5.52 1.41
CA VAL A 67 -5.67 6.89 1.59
C VAL A 67 -4.22 6.88 2.06
N MET A 68 -3.87 6.03 3.03
CA MET A 68 -2.49 5.89 3.50
C MET A 68 -1.57 5.38 2.39
N LEU A 69 -2.01 4.40 1.59
CA LEU A 69 -1.26 3.89 0.43
C LEU A 69 -1.03 4.97 -0.61
N GLN A 70 -2.03 5.80 -0.89
CA GLN A 70 -1.91 6.92 -1.81
C GLN A 70 -0.85 7.92 -1.33
N ILE A 71 -0.89 8.33 -0.06
CA ILE A 71 0.09 9.26 0.52
C ILE A 71 1.52 8.69 0.42
N MET A 72 1.69 7.40 0.74
CA MET A 72 2.99 6.74 0.61
C MET A 72 3.47 6.69 -0.85
N SER A 73 2.57 6.34 -1.77
CA SER A 73 2.84 6.30 -3.21
C SER A 73 3.26 7.67 -3.73
N ASP A 74 2.56 8.74 -3.36
CA ASP A 74 2.85 10.09 -3.79
C ASP A 74 4.20 10.59 -3.23
N SER A 75 4.52 10.24 -1.99
CA SER A 75 5.82 10.53 -1.40
C SER A 75 6.97 9.83 -2.14
N ILE A 76 6.84 8.52 -2.40
CA ILE A 76 7.82 7.74 -3.15
C ILE A 76 7.98 8.31 -4.57
N ARG A 77 6.86 8.58 -5.25
CA ARG A 77 6.85 9.16 -6.59
C ARG A 77 7.55 10.51 -6.62
N SER A 78 7.27 11.38 -5.66
CA SER A 78 7.92 12.70 -5.55
C SER A 78 9.44 12.57 -5.41
N ILE A 79 9.91 11.65 -4.57
CA ILE A 79 11.35 11.36 -4.41
C ILE A 79 11.96 10.85 -5.72
N ILE A 80 11.32 9.89 -6.39
CA ILE A 80 11.81 9.35 -7.67
C ILE A 80 11.86 10.45 -8.73
N LEU A 81 10.81 11.25 -8.86
CA LEU A 81 10.75 12.35 -9.84
C LEU A 81 11.81 13.42 -9.56
N LYS A 82 12.12 13.69 -8.28
CA LYS A 82 13.23 14.57 -7.93
C LYS A 82 14.55 13.99 -8.44
N LYS A 83 14.84 12.72 -8.17
CA LYS A 83 16.07 12.06 -8.65
C LYS A 83 16.19 12.05 -10.18
N VAL A 84 15.09 11.80 -10.89
CA VAL A 84 15.05 11.86 -12.36
C VAL A 84 15.40 13.26 -12.87
N LYS A 85 14.87 14.31 -12.23
CA LYS A 85 15.18 15.71 -12.59
C LYS A 85 16.63 16.06 -12.31
N ASP A 86 17.14 15.63 -11.16
CA ASP A 86 18.51 15.88 -10.73
C ASP A 86 19.52 15.18 -11.67
N ALA A 87 19.19 13.99 -12.18
CA ALA A 87 20.02 13.25 -13.15
C ALA A 87 20.19 13.96 -14.50
N ARG A 88 19.30 14.91 -14.86
CA ARG A 88 19.25 15.67 -16.13
C ARG A 88 19.06 14.86 -17.41
N MET A 89 19.56 13.63 -17.45
CA MET A 89 19.47 12.70 -18.56
C MET A 89 18.74 11.44 -18.10
N PHE A 90 17.74 11.04 -18.86
CA PHE A 90 16.99 9.81 -18.64
C PHE A 90 16.56 9.22 -19.98
N GLY A 91 16.49 7.90 -20.04
CA GLY A 91 15.86 7.16 -21.12
C GLY A 91 14.41 6.82 -20.77
N VAL A 92 13.56 6.79 -21.78
CA VAL A 92 12.18 6.31 -21.68
C VAL A 92 12.04 5.07 -22.54
N ILE A 93 11.52 3.99 -21.96
CA ILE A 93 11.17 2.77 -22.67
C ILE A 93 9.65 2.64 -22.56
N ILE A 94 9.00 2.50 -23.72
CA ILE A 94 7.57 2.21 -23.82
C ILE A 94 7.47 0.86 -24.51
N ASP A 95 6.82 -0.08 -23.86
CA ASP A 95 6.56 -1.42 -24.39
C ASP A 95 5.06 -1.67 -24.39
N THR A 96 4.54 -2.27 -25.46
CA THR A 96 3.11 -2.54 -25.62
C THR A 96 2.87 -4.02 -25.86
N THR A 97 1.86 -4.57 -25.21
CA THR A 97 1.40 -5.95 -25.44
C THR A 97 -0.12 -5.98 -25.46
N THR A 98 -0.69 -6.88 -26.25
CA THR A 98 -2.13 -7.12 -26.26
C THR A 98 -2.45 -8.23 -25.28
N ASP A 99 -3.42 -8.02 -24.39
CA ASP A 99 -3.87 -9.05 -23.45
C ASP A 99 -4.91 -10.01 -24.08
N ILE A 100 -5.32 -11.04 -23.31
CA ILE A 100 -6.30 -12.05 -23.76
C ILE A 100 -7.66 -11.45 -24.12
N SER A 101 -7.99 -10.26 -23.62
CA SER A 101 -9.22 -9.53 -23.91
C SER A 101 -9.08 -8.61 -25.13
N LYS A 102 -7.95 -8.70 -25.86
CA LYS A 102 -7.59 -7.85 -26.99
C LYS A 102 -7.41 -6.37 -26.62
N MET A 103 -7.19 -6.09 -25.34
CA MET A 103 -6.90 -4.74 -24.86
C MET A 103 -5.40 -4.49 -24.92
N GLU A 104 -5.00 -3.34 -25.44
CA GLU A 104 -3.60 -2.91 -25.40
C GLU A 104 -3.23 -2.51 -23.97
N GLN A 105 -2.17 -3.13 -23.46
CA GLN A 105 -1.51 -2.77 -22.22
C GLN A 105 -0.16 -2.15 -22.59
N PHE A 106 0.21 -1.06 -21.93
CA PHE A 106 1.54 -0.47 -22.13
C PHE A 106 2.28 -0.30 -20.80
N THR A 107 3.58 -0.53 -20.86
CA THR A 107 4.51 -0.29 -19.74
C THR A 107 5.33 0.95 -20.06
N PHE A 108 5.40 1.88 -19.09
CA PHE A 108 6.23 3.08 -19.18
C PHE A 108 7.37 2.99 -18.17
N VAL A 109 8.61 2.94 -18.65
CA VAL A 109 9.81 2.82 -17.80
C VAL A 109 10.69 4.04 -18.00
N VAL A 110 11.07 4.68 -16.90
CA VAL A 110 12.10 5.74 -16.86
C VAL A 110 13.39 5.12 -16.33
N ARG A 111 14.49 5.25 -17.07
CA ARG A 111 15.83 4.83 -16.64
C ARG A 111 16.74 6.05 -16.56
N PHE A 112 17.47 6.22 -15.47
CA PHE A 112 18.37 7.35 -15.26
C PHE A 112 19.52 6.92 -14.36
N VAL A 113 20.66 7.61 -14.44
CA VAL A 113 21.79 7.36 -13.53
C VAL A 113 21.64 8.31 -12.34
N ASN A 114 21.66 7.78 -11.13
CA ASN A 114 21.59 8.58 -9.92
C ASN A 114 22.94 9.26 -9.60
N ASP A 115 22.96 10.11 -8.57
CA ASP A 115 24.16 10.86 -8.16
C ASP A 115 25.32 9.97 -7.68
N GLU A 116 25.05 8.70 -7.37
CA GLU A 116 26.03 7.68 -6.99
C GLU A 116 26.57 6.89 -8.20
N GLY A 117 26.12 7.21 -9.42
CA GLY A 117 26.51 6.51 -10.64
C GLY A 117 25.76 5.20 -10.89
N ILE A 118 24.66 4.95 -10.19
CA ILE A 118 23.85 3.73 -10.30
C ILE A 118 22.64 3.98 -11.22
N VAL A 119 22.38 3.04 -12.14
CA VAL A 119 21.20 3.02 -13.02
C VAL A 119 19.94 2.54 -12.28
#